data_AF-U2DJ14-F1
#
_entry.id   AF-U2DJ14-F1
#
_cell.length_a   1.000
_cell.length_b   1.000
_cell.length_c   1.000
_cell.angle_alpha   90.00
_cell.angle_beta   90.00
_cell.angle_gamma   90.00
#
_symmetry.space_group_name_H-M   'P 1'
#
loop_
_entity.id
_entity.type
_entity.pdbx_description
1 polymer ?
#
loop_
_entity_poly.entity_id
_entity_poly.type
_entity_poly.pdbx_seq_one_letter_code
_entity_poly.pdbx_strand_id
1 'polypeptide(L)'
;MEGYDTSGHAVDEALQEGWMRVTESPSYTESDISNVMDQARRFIATTSDRSEDVVEKADTEIIGTALETLIGESVEKVVIATNDIPLGEAAESLIPQYGFDENQVTWLTGGDLVAELDEDYVPEFE
;
A
#
# COMPACT_ATOMS: atom_id res chain seq x y z
N MET A 1 -23.21 27.23 -5.38
CA MET A 1 -22.66 26.01 -4.76
C MET A 1 -23.00 24.91 -5.74
N GLU A 2 -22.15 24.71 -6.73
CA GLU A 2 -22.25 23.57 -7.64
C GLU A 2 -22.14 22.32 -6.80
N GLY A 3 -23.18 21.48 -6.87
CA GLY A 3 -23.15 20.17 -6.25
C GLY A 3 -22.09 19.33 -6.96
N TYR A 4 -21.30 18.59 -6.20
CA TYR A 4 -20.47 17.52 -6.73
C TYR A 4 -21.38 16.62 -7.59
N ASP A 5 -21.17 16.65 -8.91
CA ASP A 5 -21.85 15.75 -9.82
C ASP A 5 -21.35 14.34 -9.51
N THR A 6 -22.17 13.53 -8.86
CA THR A 6 -21.88 12.13 -8.53
C THR A 6 -22.14 11.23 -9.74
N SER A 7 -21.75 11.68 -10.93
CA SER A 7 -21.78 10.87 -12.14
C SER A 7 -20.63 9.86 -12.06
N GLY A 8 -20.90 8.66 -11.52
CA GLY A 8 -19.99 7.50 -11.49
C GLY A 8 -18.69 7.75 -10.71
N HIS A 9 -18.63 7.33 -9.44
CA HIS A 9 -17.40 7.48 -8.66
C HIS A 9 -16.22 6.82 -9.40
N ALA A 10 -15.07 7.49 -9.50
CA ALA A 10 -13.88 6.97 -10.20
C ALA A 10 -13.47 5.55 -9.74
N VAL A 11 -13.77 5.23 -8.47
CA VAL A 11 -13.60 3.87 -7.92
C VAL A 11 -14.53 2.86 -8.59
N ASP A 12 -15.81 3.19 -8.75
CA ASP A 12 -16.80 2.31 -9.40
C ASP A 12 -16.46 2.10 -10.88
N GLU A 13 -16.00 3.14 -11.57
CA GLU A 13 -15.52 3.06 -12.95
C GLU A 13 -14.27 2.18 -13.05
N ALA A 14 -13.26 2.40 -12.19
CA ALA A 14 -12.05 1.58 -12.18
C ALA A 14 -12.33 0.10 -11.88
N LEU A 15 -13.30 -0.20 -11.01
CA LEU A 15 -13.77 -1.56 -10.74
C LEU A 15 -14.50 -2.15 -11.95
N GLN A 16 -15.38 -1.38 -12.60
CA GLN A 16 -16.13 -1.84 -13.78
C GLN A 16 -15.22 -2.10 -14.99
N GLU A 17 -14.22 -1.24 -15.20
CA GLU A 17 -13.25 -1.37 -16.28
C GLU A 17 -12.13 -2.39 -15.98
N GLY A 18 -12.04 -2.86 -14.73
CA GLY A 18 -11.11 -3.90 -14.31
C GLY A 18 -9.68 -3.42 -14.02
N TRP A 19 -9.46 -2.10 -13.94
CA TRP A 19 -8.19 -1.52 -13.51
C TRP A 19 -8.01 -1.58 -11.98
N MET A 20 -9.11 -1.73 -11.23
CA MET A 20 -9.11 -1.94 -9.78
C MET A 20 -9.77 -3.27 -9.43
N ARG A 21 -9.33 -3.88 -8.33
CA ARG A 21 -9.99 -5.03 -7.72
C ARG A 21 -10.10 -4.84 -6.21
N VAL A 22 -11.18 -5.35 -5.62
CA VAL A 22 -11.26 -5.54 -4.17
C VAL A 22 -10.55 -6.85 -3.82
N THR A 23 -9.69 -6.81 -2.82
CA THR A 23 -9.02 -8.00 -2.27
C THR A 23 -9.55 -8.29 -0.88
N GLU A 24 -9.55 -9.57 -0.51
CA GLU A 24 -9.70 -9.97 0.88
C GLU A 24 -8.44 -9.59 1.68
N SER A 25 -8.56 -9.56 3.01
CA SER A 25 -7.39 -9.42 3.90
C SER A 25 -6.41 -10.59 3.66
N PRO A 26 -5.10 -10.34 3.80
CA PRO A 26 -4.09 -11.36 3.55
C PRO A 26 -4.21 -12.53 4.56
N SER A 27 -3.80 -13.72 4.13
CA SER A 27 -4.00 -14.95 4.90
C SER A 27 -3.11 -15.02 6.14
N TYR A 28 -3.66 -14.69 7.31
CA TYR A 28 -2.94 -14.79 8.60
C TYR A 28 -2.62 -16.24 9.01
N THR A 29 -3.13 -17.24 8.29
CA THR A 29 -2.77 -18.65 8.53
C THR A 29 -1.46 -19.03 7.85
N GLU A 30 -1.01 -18.25 6.85
CA GLU A 30 0.29 -18.41 6.22
C GLU A 30 1.36 -17.75 7.09
N SER A 31 2.36 -18.54 7.51
CA SER A 31 3.32 -18.09 8.53
C SER A 31 4.10 -16.86 8.09
N ASP A 32 4.52 -16.81 6.84
CA ASP A 32 5.32 -15.69 6.31
C ASP A 32 4.52 -14.39 6.29
N ILE A 33 3.23 -14.49 5.95
CA ILE A 33 2.28 -13.38 5.97
C ILE A 33 2.05 -12.89 7.41
N SER A 34 1.73 -13.78 8.34
CA SER A 34 1.56 -13.38 9.75
C SER A 34 2.84 -12.74 10.32
N ASN A 35 4.01 -13.29 9.97
CA ASN A 35 5.29 -12.80 10.44
C ASN A 35 5.61 -11.41 9.89
N VAL A 36 5.35 -11.15 8.60
CA VAL A 36 5.65 -9.83 8.01
C VAL A 36 4.73 -8.77 8.59
N MET A 37 3.46 -9.12 8.86
CA MET A 37 2.50 -8.21 9.48
C MET A 37 2.90 -7.85 10.92
N ASP A 38 3.36 -8.83 11.71
CA ASP A 38 3.86 -8.59 13.06
C ASP A 38 5.19 -7.82 13.07
N GLN A 39 6.04 -8.01 12.06
CA GLN A 39 7.26 -7.22 11.87
C GLN A 39 6.96 -5.78 11.46
N ALA A 40 6.01 -5.59 10.53
CA ALA A 40 5.55 -4.29 10.08
C ALA A 40 4.99 -3.47 11.25
N ARG A 41 4.14 -4.08 12.08
CA ARG A 41 3.61 -3.43 13.30
C ARG A 41 4.73 -2.89 14.18
N ARG A 42 5.74 -3.72 14.48
CA ARG A 42 6.91 -3.36 15.28
C ARG A 42 7.77 -2.28 14.62
N PHE A 43 7.99 -2.41 13.32
CA PHE A 43 8.78 -1.45 12.55
C PHE A 43 8.12 -0.07 12.59
N ILE A 44 6.85 0.02 12.21
CA ILE A 44 6.09 1.26 12.17
C ILE A 44 6.03 1.90 13.56
N ALA A 45 5.73 1.12 14.60
CA ALA A 45 5.71 1.62 15.99
C ALA A 45 7.08 2.21 16.41
N THR A 46 8.17 1.50 16.10
CA THR A 46 9.53 1.94 16.44
C THR A 46 9.91 3.20 15.68
N THR A 47 9.69 3.23 14.37
CA THR A 47 10.06 4.35 13.50
C THR A 47 9.24 5.60 13.80
N SER A 48 7.97 5.43 14.20
CA SER A 48 7.08 6.54 14.55
C SER A 48 7.17 6.99 16.02
N ASP A 49 7.99 6.33 16.85
CA ASP A 49 8.06 6.53 18.31
C ASP A 49 6.67 6.43 18.98
N ARG A 50 5.92 5.39 18.62
CA ARG A 50 4.55 5.12 19.11
C ARG A 50 4.43 3.69 19.63
N SER A 51 3.34 3.44 20.36
CA SER A 51 3.00 2.08 20.77
C SER A 51 2.54 1.23 19.57
N GLU A 52 2.85 -0.06 19.56
CA GLU A 52 2.31 -1.02 18.58
C GLU A 52 0.77 -1.11 18.61
N ASP A 53 0.17 -0.84 19.77
CA ASP A 53 -1.28 -0.87 19.96
C ASP A 53 -2.02 0.22 19.17
N VAL A 54 -1.32 1.28 18.76
CA VAL A 54 -1.90 2.37 17.95
C VAL A 54 -1.59 2.24 16.47
N VAL A 55 -0.79 1.25 16.06
CA VAL A 55 -0.52 0.99 14.64
C VAL A 55 -1.75 0.37 14.00
N GLU A 56 -2.22 1.03 12.95
CA GLU A 56 -3.38 0.66 12.19
C GLU A 56 -3.22 -0.75 11.59
N LYS A 57 -4.28 -1.56 11.70
CA LYS A 57 -4.28 -2.90 11.08
C LYS A 57 -4.10 -2.81 9.56
N ALA A 58 -4.66 -1.76 8.94
CA ALA A 58 -4.57 -1.52 7.51
C ALA A 58 -3.11 -1.47 7.01
N ASP A 59 -2.22 -0.79 7.73
CA ASP A 59 -0.82 -0.67 7.34
C ASP A 59 -0.13 -2.04 7.26
N THR A 60 -0.38 -2.87 8.28
CA THR A 60 0.15 -4.23 8.33
C THR A 60 -0.46 -5.11 7.23
N GLU A 61 -1.76 -4.96 6.94
CA GLU A 61 -2.44 -5.71 5.89
C GLU A 61 -1.96 -5.33 4.49
N ILE A 62 -1.66 -4.06 4.21
CA ILE A 62 -1.08 -3.62 2.93
C ILE A 62 0.24 -4.36 2.65
N ILE A 63 1.12 -4.44 3.67
CA ILE A 63 2.41 -5.15 3.55
C ILE A 63 2.20 -6.66 3.40
N GLY A 64 1.27 -7.24 4.18
CA GLY A 64 0.91 -8.66 4.06
C GLY A 64 0.37 -9.02 2.67
N THR A 65 -0.53 -8.21 2.12
CA THR A 65 -1.09 -8.40 0.78
C THR A 65 -0.02 -8.25 -0.30
N ALA A 66 0.91 -7.31 -0.17
CA ALA A 66 2.02 -7.16 -1.11
C ALA A 66 2.90 -8.42 -1.13
N LEU A 67 3.28 -8.94 0.04
CA LEU A 67 4.05 -10.18 0.15
C LEU A 67 3.29 -11.38 -0.41
N GLU A 68 2.01 -11.54 -0.06
CA GLU A 68 1.17 -12.64 -0.55
C GLU A 68 1.03 -12.62 -2.08
N THR A 69 0.91 -11.43 -2.67
CA THR A 69 0.81 -11.25 -4.12
C THR A 69 2.10 -11.67 -4.84
N LEU A 70 3.26 -11.33 -4.26
CA LEU A 70 4.58 -11.74 -4.78
C LEU A 70 4.82 -13.25 -4.63
N ILE A 71 4.47 -13.83 -3.48
CA ILE A 71 4.60 -15.28 -3.22
C ILE A 71 3.72 -16.10 -4.17
N GLY A 72 2.54 -15.60 -4.51
CA GLY A 72 1.66 -16.27 -5.47
C GLY A 72 2.22 -16.36 -6.90
N GLU A 73 3.43 -15.83 -7.16
CA GLU A 73 4.12 -15.76 -8.47
C GLU A 73 3.23 -15.15 -9.58
N SER A 74 2.23 -14.37 -9.18
CA SER A 74 1.22 -13.79 -10.08
C SER A 74 1.66 -12.45 -10.67
N VAL A 75 2.72 -11.85 -10.11
CA VAL A 75 3.28 -10.56 -10.51
C VAL A 75 4.79 -10.59 -10.37
N GLU A 76 5.49 -9.80 -11.18
CA GLU A 76 6.95 -9.65 -11.09
C GLU A 76 7.37 -8.61 -10.05
N LYS A 77 6.49 -7.61 -9.80
CA LYS A 77 6.74 -6.46 -8.94
C LYS A 77 5.44 -5.97 -8.31
N VAL A 78 5.53 -5.43 -7.10
CA VAL A 78 4.47 -4.68 -6.41
C VAL A 78 4.91 -3.24 -6.18
N VAL A 79 3.96 -2.31 -6.36
CA VAL A 79 4.11 -0.90 -6.01
C VAL A 79 3.11 -0.58 -4.91
N ILE A 80 3.58 0.03 -3.82
CA ILE A 80 2.74 0.52 -2.73
C ILE A 80 2.75 2.05 -2.81
N ALA A 81 1.59 2.64 -3.09
CA ALA A 81 1.43 4.09 -3.11
C ALA A 81 0.83 4.57 -1.79
N THR A 82 1.60 5.27 -0.97
CA THR A 82 1.14 5.86 0.29
C THR A 82 1.99 7.07 0.68
N ASN A 83 1.39 8.04 1.37
CA ASN A 83 2.14 9.13 2.01
C ASN A 83 2.55 8.79 3.46
N ASP A 84 2.14 7.63 3.97
CA ASP A 84 2.61 7.12 5.26
C ASP A 84 4.05 6.62 5.13
N ILE A 85 4.99 7.43 5.62
CA ILE A 85 6.43 7.17 5.52
C ILE A 85 6.82 5.88 6.29
N PRO A 86 6.46 5.70 7.58
CA PRO A 86 6.74 4.45 8.29
C PRO A 86 6.23 3.19 7.58
N LEU A 87 5.03 3.21 6.98
CA LEU A 87 4.50 2.08 6.20
C LEU A 87 5.38 1.81 4.97
N GLY A 88 5.68 2.86 4.20
CA GLY A 88 6.51 2.75 3.00
C GLY A 88 7.91 2.19 3.27
N GLU A 89 8.58 2.72 4.30
CA GLU A 89 9.89 2.24 4.74
C GLU A 89 9.83 0.79 5.23
N ALA A 90 8.76 0.40 5.94
CA ALA A 90 8.56 -0.97 6.38
C ALA A 90 8.41 -1.93 5.19
N ALA A 91 7.67 -1.54 4.15
CA ALA A 91 7.49 -2.38 2.97
C ALA A 91 8.81 -2.69 2.26
N GLU A 92 9.59 -1.65 1.96
CA GLU A 92 10.89 -1.81 1.26
C GLU A 92 11.95 -2.47 2.13
N SER A 93 11.86 -2.35 3.46
CA SER A 93 12.80 -2.99 4.38
C SER A 93 12.49 -4.45 4.69
N LEU A 94 11.20 -4.82 4.79
CA LEU A 94 10.79 -6.14 5.28
C LEU A 94 10.56 -7.15 4.16
N ILE A 95 9.92 -6.77 3.04
CA ILE A 95 9.57 -7.71 1.97
C ILE A 95 10.80 -8.40 1.36
N PRO A 96 11.95 -7.72 1.10
CA PRO A 96 13.14 -8.38 0.58
C PRO A 96 13.71 -9.47 1.51
N GLN A 97 13.43 -9.42 2.82
CA GLN A 97 13.89 -10.43 3.77
C GLN A 97 13.23 -11.80 3.55
N TYR A 98 12.17 -11.86 2.74
CA TYR A 98 11.47 -13.08 2.33
C TYR A 98 11.99 -13.67 1.01
N GLY A 99 13.13 -13.18 0.51
CA GLY A 99 13.81 -13.73 -0.67
C GLY A 99 13.47 -13.04 -1.99
N PHE A 100 12.82 -11.88 -1.94
CA PHE A 100 12.56 -11.03 -3.11
C PHE A 100 13.67 -10.01 -3.30
N ASP A 101 13.96 -9.65 -4.54
CA ASP A 101 14.89 -8.58 -4.85
C ASP A 101 14.31 -7.21 -4.45
N GLU A 102 15.18 -6.28 -4.04
CA GLU A 102 14.78 -4.91 -3.63
C GLU A 102 13.98 -4.18 -4.71
N ASN A 103 14.15 -4.52 -5.99
CA ASN A 103 13.43 -3.90 -7.10
C ASN A 103 12.01 -4.46 -7.33
N GLN A 104 11.65 -5.58 -6.67
CA GLN A 104 10.33 -6.20 -6.77
C GLN A 104 9.30 -5.58 -5.83
N VAL A 105 9.73 -4.72 -4.91
CA VAL A 105 8.89 -3.85 -4.10
C VAL A 105 9.31 -2.41 -4.35
N THR A 106 8.37 -1.50 -4.48
CA THR A 106 8.68 -0.06 -4.53
C THR A 106 7.60 0.71 -3.82
N TRP A 107 8.01 1.62 -2.96
CA TRP A 107 7.13 2.58 -2.34
C TRP A 107 7.14 3.90 -3.13
N LEU A 108 5.95 4.44 -3.40
CA LEU A 108 5.75 5.76 -3.99
C LEU A 108 4.89 6.62 -3.07
N THR A 109 5.19 7.91 -3.02
CA THR A 109 4.34 8.92 -2.41
C THR A 109 3.46 9.59 -3.46
N GLY A 110 2.46 10.36 -3.01
CA GLY A 110 1.67 11.20 -3.91
C GLY A 110 2.55 12.17 -4.70
N GLY A 111 3.63 12.69 -4.09
CA GLY A 111 4.60 13.57 -4.73
C GLY A 111 5.30 12.96 -5.95
N ASP A 112 5.56 11.65 -5.91
CA ASP A 112 6.21 10.91 -7.00
C ASP A 112 5.28 10.72 -8.21
N LEU A 113 3.96 10.80 -7.99
CA LEU A 113 2.94 10.60 -9.01
C LEU A 113 2.37 11.93 -9.55
N VAL A 114 2.71 13.09 -8.97
CA VAL A 114 2.17 14.40 -9.38
C VAL A 114 2.42 14.69 -10.86
N ALA A 115 3.59 14.33 -11.38
CA ALA A 115 3.95 14.58 -12.78
C ALA A 115 3.10 13.75 -13.78
N GLU A 116 2.47 12.68 -13.32
CA GLU A 116 1.60 11.80 -14.11
C GLU A 116 0.14 12.25 -14.08
N LEU A 117 -0.21 13.22 -13.23
CA LEU A 117 -1.53 13.83 -13.22
C LEU A 117 -1.57 14.88 -14.34
N ASP A 118 -2.64 14.85 -15.14
CA ASP A 118 -2.86 15.76 -16.27
C ASP A 118 -2.82 17.24 -15.84
N GLU A 119 -2.69 18.16 -16.80
CA GLU A 119 -2.52 19.63 -16.56
C GLU A 119 -3.60 20.27 -15.67
N ASP A 120 -4.68 19.55 -15.36
CA ASP A 120 -5.77 19.92 -14.47
C ASP A 120 -5.50 19.62 -12.98
N TYR A 121 -4.30 19.15 -12.59
CA TYR A 121 -3.92 19.03 -11.17
C TYR A 121 -3.85 20.41 -10.49
N VAL A 122 -4.88 20.71 -9.70
CA VAL A 122 -4.89 21.86 -8.79
C VAL A 122 -4.49 21.37 -7.39
N PRO A 123 -3.37 21.81 -6.81
CA PRO A 123 -3.03 21.48 -5.43
C PRO A 123 -4.13 22.02 -4.50
N GLU A 124 -4.84 21.14 -3.81
CA GLU A 124 -5.92 21.55 -2.89
C GLU A 124 -5.39 22.11 -1.56
N PHE A 125 -4.08 22.09 -1.33
CA PHE A 125 -3.46 22.57 -0.11
C PHE A 125 -2.18 23.36 -0.42
N GLU A 126 -2.21 24.67 -0.18
CA GLU A 126 -1.03 25.55 -0.04
C GLU A 126 -0.40 25.44 1.36
#